data_AF-A0A7K5IC64-F1
#
_entry.id   AF-A0A7K5IC64-F1
#
_cell.length_a   1.000
_cell.length_b   1.000
_cell.length_c   1.000
_cell.angle_alpha   90.00
_cell.angle_beta   90.00
_cell.angle_gamma   90.00
#
_symmetry.space_group_name_H-M   'P 1'
#
loop_
_entity.id
_entity.type
_entity.pdbx_description
1 polymer ?
#
loop_
_entity_poly.entity_id
_entity_poly.type
_entity_poly.pdbx_seq_one_letter_code
_entity_poly.pdbx_strand_id
1 'polypeptide(L)'
;QYSLIKDVVSSLKRHRMHEQQFTHHPLLILSNFGFQQIQVKLMASMFQNMFPSINVHKVNLNNIKRCLLISYDAETQLLSFRH
;
A
#
# COMPACT_ATOMS: atom_id res chain seq x y z
N GLN A 1 -9.55 6.32 -11.43
CA GLN A 1 -10.22 5.16 -12.07
C GLN A 1 -10.71 4.24 -10.98
N TYR A 2 -11.91 3.68 -11.13
CA TYR A 2 -12.51 2.78 -10.15
C TYR A 2 -12.53 1.35 -10.71
N SER A 3 -12.34 0.34 -9.85
CA SER A 3 -12.38 -1.06 -10.24
C SER A 3 -13.01 -1.89 -9.12
N LEU A 4 -13.84 -2.86 -9.50
CA LEU A 4 -14.41 -3.81 -8.55
C LEU A 4 -13.43 -4.94 -8.27
N ILE A 5 -13.38 -5.41 -7.03
CA ILE A 5 -12.55 -6.57 -6.67
C ILE A 5 -12.90 -7.80 -7.51
N LYS A 6 -14.18 -8.00 -7.83
CA LYS A 6 -14.64 -9.12 -8.67
C LYS A 6 -14.02 -9.11 -10.07
N ASP A 7 -13.89 -7.93 -10.67
CA ASP A 7 -13.30 -7.75 -12.00
C ASP A 7 -11.78 -7.94 -11.98
N VAL A 8 -11.14 -7.50 -10.89
CA VAL A 8 -9.70 -7.72 -10.68
C VAL A 8 -9.41 -9.20 -10.48
N VAL A 9 -10.20 -9.91 -9.66
CA VAL A 9 -10.06 -11.36 -9.45
C VAL A 9 -10.25 -12.14 -10.75
N SER A 10 -11.30 -11.82 -11.52
CA SER A 10 -11.64 -12.56 -12.74
C SER A 10 -10.64 -12.34 -13.89
N SER A 11 -9.98 -11.18 -13.93
CA SER A 11 -8.94 -10.89 -14.93
C SER A 11 -7.58 -11.52 -14.63
N LEU A 12 -7.32 -11.96 -13.39
CA LEU A 12 -6.06 -12.57 -12.98
C LEU A 12 -6.03 -14.08 -13.27
N LYS A 13 -5.13 -14.52 -14.15
CA LYS A 13 -4.90 -15.96 -14.46
C LYS A 13 -4.61 -16.82 -13.22
N ARG A 14 -3.99 -16.24 -12.19
CA ARG A 14 -3.70 -16.89 -10.90
C ARG A 14 -4.00 -15.92 -9.77
N HIS A 15 -5.15 -16.09 -9.17
CA HIS A 15 -5.51 -15.33 -7.99
C HIS A 15 -5.08 -16.09 -6.73
N ARG A 16 -4.19 -15.50 -5.93
CA ARG A 16 -3.82 -16.04 -4.61
C ARG A 16 -4.65 -15.31 -3.56
N MET A 17 -5.78 -15.91 -3.18
CA MET A 17 -6.56 -15.46 -2.03
C MET A 17 -6.58 -16.54 -0.97
N HIS A 18 -6.05 -16.19 0.20
CA HIS A 18 -6.06 -17.04 1.37
C HIS A 18 -6.64 -16.23 2.53
N GLU A 19 -7.64 -16.73 3.26
CA GLU A 19 -8.33 -15.93 4.29
C GLU A 19 -7.37 -15.36 5.35
N GLN A 20 -6.37 -16.14 5.77
CA GLN A 20 -5.37 -15.67 6.76
C GLN A 20 -4.56 -14.45 6.31
N GLN A 21 -4.56 -14.07 5.02
CA GLN A 21 -3.87 -12.85 4.60
C GLN A 21 -4.48 -11.58 5.21
N PHE A 22 -5.76 -11.64 5.62
CA PHE A 22 -6.49 -10.51 6.17
C PHE A 22 -6.41 -10.39 7.71
N THR A 23 -5.76 -11.35 8.39
CA THR A 23 -5.62 -11.32 9.85
C THR A 23 -4.59 -10.29 10.34
N HIS A 24 -3.74 -9.81 9.44
CA HIS A 24 -2.74 -8.78 9.70
C HIS A 24 -2.93 -7.59 8.77
N HIS A 25 -2.56 -6.42 9.25
CA HIS A 25 -2.48 -5.18 8.47
C HIS A 25 -1.41 -5.29 7.37
N PRO A 26 -1.64 -4.68 6.20
CA PRO A 26 -0.68 -4.72 5.10
C PRO A 26 0.57 -3.87 5.41
N LEU A 27 1.70 -4.25 4.82
CA LEU A 27 2.91 -3.44 4.80
C LEU A 27 2.70 -2.23 3.87
N LEU A 28 2.72 -1.02 4.43
CA LEU A 28 2.65 0.22 3.65
C LEU A 28 3.98 0.48 2.94
N ILE A 29 3.91 0.76 1.63
CA ILE A 29 5.03 1.16 0.79
C ILE A 29 4.66 2.48 0.11
N LEU A 30 5.46 3.52 0.34
CA LEU A 30 5.31 4.82 -0.30
C LEU A 30 6.39 4.98 -1.37
N SER A 31 5.99 5.10 -2.63
CA SER A 31 6.89 5.27 -3.78
C SER A 31 6.79 6.69 -4.34
N ASN A 32 7.94 7.27 -4.67
CA ASN A 32 8.05 8.59 -5.31
C ASN A 32 7.48 9.74 -4.45
N PHE A 33 7.38 9.55 -3.14
CA PHE A 33 7.09 10.63 -2.19
C PHE A 33 8.38 11.42 -1.90
N GLY A 34 8.75 12.32 -2.81
CA GLY A 34 9.91 13.19 -2.67
C GLY A 34 9.74 14.27 -1.60
N PHE A 35 10.85 14.77 -1.06
CA PHE A 35 10.86 15.70 0.08
C PHE A 35 10.66 17.19 -0.28
N GLN A 36 10.53 17.54 -1.56
CA GLN A 36 10.55 18.94 -1.99
C GLN A 36 9.21 19.67 -1.78
N GLN A 37 8.09 18.95 -1.70
CA GLN A 37 6.76 19.53 -1.60
C GLN A 37 6.13 19.23 -0.24
N ILE A 38 5.75 20.27 0.51
CA ILE A 38 5.20 20.15 1.87
C ILE A 38 3.93 19.28 1.88
N GLN A 39 3.07 19.41 0.86
CA GLN A 39 1.86 18.61 0.72
C GLN A 39 2.15 17.11 0.61
N VAL A 40 3.17 16.72 -0.15
CA VAL A 40 3.57 15.31 -0.33
C VAL A 40 4.12 14.74 0.98
N LYS A 41 4.88 15.55 1.73
CA LYS A 41 5.37 15.18 3.07
C LYS A 41 4.21 14.99 4.07
N LEU A 42 3.23 15.88 4.05
CA LEU A 42 2.03 15.75 4.89
C LEU A 42 1.24 14.49 4.54
N MET A 43 1.05 14.20 3.26
CA MET A 43 0.39 12.97 2.81
C MET A 43 1.16 11.71 3.22
N ALA A 44 2.50 11.70 3.09
CA ALA A 44 3.31 10.58 3.55
C ALA A 44 3.12 10.33 5.05
N SER A 45 3.15 11.39 5.87
CA SER A 45 2.89 11.31 7.31
C SER A 45 1.47 10.82 7.61
N MET A 46 0.47 11.30 6.87
CA MET A 46 -0.92 10.84 7.02
C MET A 46 -1.04 9.34 6.77
N PHE A 47 -0.53 8.83 5.64
CA PHE A 47 -0.57 7.40 5.36
C PHE A 47 0.24 6.58 6.37
N GLN A 48 1.42 7.04 6.77
CA GLN A 48 2.22 6.36 7.78
C GLN A 48 1.47 6.23 9.12
N ASN A 49 0.73 7.25 9.54
CA ASN A 49 -0.03 7.25 10.79
C ASN A 49 -1.38 6.50 10.70
N MET A 50 -1.85 6.18 9.50
CA MET A 50 -3.05 5.34 9.30
C MET A 50 -2.76 3.83 9.49
N PHE A 51 -1.50 3.42 9.43
CA PHE A 51 -1.08 2.03 9.58
C PHE A 51 -0.21 1.88 10.83
N PRO A 52 -0.16 0.69 11.44
CA PRO A 52 0.70 0.46 12.58
C PRO A 52 2.16 0.65 12.19
N SER A 53 2.92 1.35 13.02
CA SER A 53 4.35 1.55 12.83
C SER A 53 5.09 0.21 12.80
N ILE A 54 6.08 0.09 11.91
CA ILE A 54 6.84 -1.16 11.75
C ILE A 54 8.23 -0.98 12.33
N ASN A 55 8.56 -1.81 13.31
CA ASN A 55 9.92 -1.95 13.80
C ASN A 55 10.56 -3.16 13.13
N VAL A 56 11.52 -2.93 12.23
CA VAL A 56 12.20 -3.97 11.45
C VAL A 56 12.93 -5.02 12.31
N HIS A 57 13.28 -4.68 13.55
CA HIS A 57 13.93 -5.61 14.48
C HIS A 57 12.94 -6.48 15.26
N LYS A 58 11.68 -6.07 15.36
CA LYS A 58 10.64 -6.78 16.12
C LYS A 58 9.58 -7.43 15.23
N VAL A 59 9.47 -7.00 13.98
CA VAL A 59 8.42 -7.48 13.07
C VAL A 59 8.67 -8.94 12.69
N ASN A 60 7.62 -9.75 12.80
CA ASN A 60 7.66 -11.12 12.30
C ASN A 60 7.31 -11.13 10.81
N LEU A 61 8.30 -11.39 9.96
CA LEU A 61 8.14 -11.45 8.50
C LEU A 61 7.10 -12.50 8.07
N ASN A 62 6.90 -13.57 8.85
CA ASN A 62 5.88 -14.57 8.54
C ASN A 62 4.45 -14.02 8.60
N ASN A 63 4.23 -12.94 9.37
CA ASN A 63 2.93 -12.28 9.50
C ASN A 63 2.66 -11.28 8.37
N ILE A 64 3.67 -10.91 7.58
CA ILE A 64 3.52 -9.99 6.44
C ILE A 64 3.04 -10.80 5.23
N LYS A 65 1.72 -10.76 4.99
CA LYS A 65 1.07 -11.47 3.87
C LYS A 65 0.51 -10.52 2.80
N ARG A 66 0.47 -9.22 3.06
CA ARG A 66 -0.09 -8.19 2.17
C ARG A 66 0.77 -6.95 2.18
N CYS A 67 0.81 -6.25 1.05
CA CYS A 67 1.51 -4.97 0.89
C CYS A 67 0.55 -3.98 0.23
N LEU A 68 0.59 -2.71 0.66
CA LEU A 68 -0.12 -1.62 0.02
C LEU A 68 0.92 -0.65 -0.54
N LEU A 69 0.96 -0.52 -1.87
CA LEU A 69 1.80 0.43 -2.57
C LEU A 69 1.00 1.67 -2.94
N ILE A 70 1.45 2.82 -2.45
CA ILE A 70 0.98 4.14 -2.86
C ILE A 70 2.11 4.81 -3.64
N SER A 71 1.85 5.17 -4.89
CA SER A 71 2.82 5.84 -5.75
C SER A 71 2.34 7.24 -6.09
N TYR A 72 3.19 8.24 -5.94
CA TYR A 72 2.93 9.61 -6.38
C TYR A 72 3.62 9.90 -7.71
N ASP A 73 2.88 10.46 -8.66
CA ASP A 73 3.44 10.96 -9.92
C ASP A 73 3.52 12.48 -9.85
N ALA A 74 4.73 13.03 -9.99
CA ALA A 74 4.98 14.46 -9.86
C ALA A 74 4.51 15.27 -11.09
N GLU A 75 4.41 14.63 -12.27
CA GLU A 75 3.98 15.30 -13.51
C GLU A 75 2.45 15.43 -13.53
N THR A 76 1.76 14.32 -13.24
CA THR A 76 0.29 14.31 -13.23
C THR A 76 -0.32 14.75 -11.90
N GLN A 77 0.49 14.81 -10.84
CA GLN A 77 0.06 15.05 -9.45
C GLN A 77 -0.96 14.03 -8.91
N LEU A 78 -1.00 12.84 -9.50
CA LEU A 78 -1.93 11.78 -9.11
C LEU A 78 -1.29 10.74 -8.20
N LEU A 79 -2.13 10.11 -7.39
CA LEU A 79 -1.78 8.93 -6.61
C LEU A 79 -2.29 7.66 -7.28
N SER A 80 -1.43 6.65 -7.33
CA SER A 80 -1.79 5.29 -7.69
C SER A 80 -1.78 4.41 -6.45
N PHE A 81 -2.91 3.74 -6.17
CA PHE A 81 -3.08 2.77 -5.09
C PHE A 81 -3.09 1.36 -5.66
N ARG A 82 -2.22 0.48 -5.15
CA ARG A 82 -2.14 -0.93 -5.55
C ARG A 82 -1.92 -1.81 -4.32
N HIS A 83 -2.69 -2.90 -4.22
CA HIS A 83 -2.63 -3.87 -3.13
C HIS A 83 -2.62 -5.28 -3.70
#